data_AF-A0A3R9X5Q8-F1
#
_entry.id   AF-A0A3R9X5Q8-F1
#
_cell.length_a   1.000
_cell.length_b   1.000
_cell.length_c   1.000
_cell.angle_alpha   90.00
_cell.angle_beta   90.00
_cell.angle_gamma   90.00
#
_symmetry.space_group_name_H-M   'P 1'
#
loop_
_entity.id
_entity.type
_entity.pdbx_description
1 polymer ?
#
loop_
_entity_poly.entity_id
_entity_poly.type
_entity_poly.pdbx_seq_one_letter_code
_entity_poly.pdbx_strand_id
1 'polypeptide(L)'
;MARNFWQQLGDHLGVQVISPFVFQGGLGPVEFTALLTQFGAPRGMVVDGDLGVIDAHTDALLNAGYGYSCCEGGDYNEAEPSLDMLRDWEWSSETAKPVWL
;
A
#
# COMPACT_ATOMS: atom_id res chain seq x y z
N MET A 1 -4.93 19.58 4.98
CA MET A 1 -5.06 18.23 5.56
C MET A 1 -3.66 17.75 5.91
N ALA A 2 -3.49 17.15 7.08
CA ALA A 2 -2.21 16.51 7.43
C ALA A 2 -2.01 15.28 6.54
N ARG A 3 -0.80 15.08 6.02
CA ARG A 3 -0.45 13.88 5.24
C ARG A 3 -0.29 12.71 6.20
N ASN A 4 -0.80 11.54 5.85
CA ASN A 4 -0.53 10.35 6.64
C ASN A 4 0.88 9.81 6.38
N PHE A 5 1.28 8.82 7.17
CA PHE A 5 2.58 8.16 7.07
C PHE A 5 2.91 7.70 5.64
N TRP A 6 1.98 7.01 4.98
CA TRP A 6 2.20 6.45 3.64
C TRP A 6 2.42 7.54 2.58
N GLN A 7 1.70 8.66 2.66
CA GLN A 7 1.93 9.80 1.78
C GLN A 7 3.31 10.42 2.00
N GLN A 8 3.75 10.57 3.26
CA GLN A 8 5.08 11.10 3.59
C GLN A 8 6.19 10.16 3.11
N LEU A 9 6.01 8.84 3.28
CA LEU A 9 6.92 7.81 2.78
C LEU A 9 7.02 7.84 1.25
N GLY A 10 5.86 7.95 0.57
CA GLY A 10 5.78 8.09 -0.88
C GLY A 10 6.55 9.31 -1.40
N ASP A 11 6.29 10.48 -0.79
CA ASP A 11 6.96 11.73 -1.15
C ASP A 11 8.48 11.64 -0.96
N HIS A 12 8.95 11.00 0.11
CA HIS A 12 10.39 10.87 0.39
C HIS A 12 11.10 9.89 -0.53
N LEU A 13 10.47 8.74 -0.82
CA LEU A 13 11.08 7.68 -1.62
C LEU A 13 10.85 7.85 -3.13
N GLY A 14 10.00 8.79 -3.52
CA GLY A 14 9.60 9.02 -4.90
C GLY A 14 8.71 7.90 -5.45
N VAL A 15 7.92 7.27 -4.59
CA VAL A 15 6.99 6.19 -4.97
C VAL A 15 5.55 6.68 -4.93
N GLN A 16 4.71 6.08 -5.78
CA GLN A 16 3.33 6.49 -5.94
C GLN A 16 2.43 5.87 -4.86
N VAL A 17 1.80 6.74 -4.09
CA VAL A 17 0.86 6.37 -3.03
C VAL A 17 -0.48 7.06 -3.25
N ILE A 18 -1.55 6.28 -3.26
CA ILE A 18 -2.93 6.77 -3.27
C ILE A 18 -3.45 6.64 -1.85
N SER A 19 -3.86 7.75 -1.24
CA SER A 19 -4.43 7.74 0.10
C SER A 19 -5.43 8.89 0.32
N PRO A 20 -6.62 8.61 0.88
CA PRO A 20 -7.16 7.26 1.11
C PRO A 20 -7.40 6.51 -0.21
N PHE A 21 -7.37 5.17 -0.19
CA PHE A 21 -7.67 4.36 -1.36
C PHE A 21 -9.07 3.76 -1.24
N VAL A 22 -9.97 4.15 -2.15
CA VAL A 22 -11.32 3.61 -2.20
C VAL A 22 -11.38 2.45 -3.20
N PHE A 23 -11.57 1.24 -2.69
CA PHE A 23 -11.76 0.05 -3.51
C PHE A 23 -13.25 -0.17 -3.80
N GLN A 24 -13.59 -0.31 -5.08
CA GLN A 24 -14.94 -0.63 -5.52
C GLN A 24 -15.09 -2.14 -5.66
N GLY A 25 -15.34 -2.81 -4.52
CA GLY A 25 -15.51 -4.26 -4.44
C GLY A 25 -16.96 -4.71 -4.61
N GLY A 26 -17.18 -6.03 -4.67
CA GLY A 26 -18.52 -6.62 -4.83
C GLY A 26 -19.49 -6.36 -3.67
N LEU A 27 -18.98 -5.97 -2.49
CA LEU A 27 -19.77 -5.64 -1.29
C LEU A 27 -20.09 -4.15 -1.18
N GLY A 28 -19.65 -3.32 -2.14
CA GLY A 28 -19.73 -1.86 -2.09
C GLY A 28 -18.37 -1.20 -1.93
N PRO A 29 -18.34 0.14 -1.88
CA PRO A 29 -17.11 0.90 -1.69
C PRO A 29 -16.56 0.67 -0.29
N VAL A 30 -15.26 0.36 -0.21
CA VAL A 30 -14.51 0.30 1.05
C VAL A 30 -13.30 1.22 0.95
N GLU A 31 -13.03 1.96 2.03
CA GLU A 31 -11.86 2.83 2.14
C GLU A 31 -10.76 2.09 2.89
N PHE A 32 -9.60 1.96 2.24
CA PHE A 32 -8.36 1.49 2.86
C PHE A 32 -7.43 2.68 3.08
N THR A 33 -6.52 2.51 4.04
CA THR A 33 -5.54 3.52 4.43
C THR A 33 -4.73 4.02 3.24
N ALA A 34 -4.15 3.12 2.44
CA ALA A 34 -3.44 3.52 1.22
C ALA A 34 -3.31 2.38 0.19
N LEU A 35 -2.90 2.76 -1.02
CA LEU A 35 -2.43 1.87 -2.07
C LEU A 35 -1.05 2.34 -2.55
N LEU A 36 -0.06 1.46 -2.48
CA LEU A 36 1.24 1.65 -3.07
C LEU A 36 1.24 0.97 -4.45
N THR A 37 1.11 1.76 -5.52
CA THR A 37 0.79 1.23 -6.86
C THR A 37 1.92 0.45 -7.51
N GLN A 38 3.13 0.51 -6.96
CA GLN A 38 4.36 -0.03 -7.55
C GLN A 38 4.94 -1.24 -6.82
N PHE A 39 4.25 -1.75 -5.78
CA PHE A 39 4.74 -2.84 -4.92
C PHE A 39 3.78 -4.02 -4.90
N GLY A 40 4.30 -5.23 -4.66
CA GLY A 40 3.48 -6.43 -4.45
C GLY A 40 2.87 -6.97 -5.74
N ALA A 41 1.56 -6.89 -5.84
CA ALA A 41 0.82 -7.44 -6.98
C ALA A 41 0.83 -6.49 -8.19
N PRO A 42 0.36 -6.93 -9.37
CA PRO A 42 0.38 -6.11 -10.60
C PRO A 42 -0.34 -4.76 -10.50
N ARG A 43 -1.34 -4.63 -9.61
CA ARG A 43 -2.05 -3.35 -9.39
C ARG A 43 -1.62 -2.61 -8.12
N GLY A 44 -0.59 -3.11 -7.45
CA GLY A 44 -0.05 -2.54 -6.23
C GLY A 44 -0.43 -3.29 -4.96
N MET A 45 0.04 -2.75 -3.84
CA MET A 45 -0.17 -3.25 -2.49
C MET A 45 -1.16 -2.34 -1.74
N VAL A 46 -2.30 -2.88 -1.38
CA VAL A 46 -3.28 -2.22 -0.50
C VAL A 46 -2.84 -2.39 0.94
N VAL A 47 -2.89 -1.32 1.73
CA VAL A 47 -2.48 -1.36 3.14
C VAL A 47 -3.58 -0.80 4.01
N ASP A 48 -3.81 -1.48 5.12
CA ASP A 48 -4.69 -1.02 6.19
C ASP A 48 -4.21 -1.54 7.55
N GLY A 49 -4.51 -0.79 8.62
CA GLY A 49 -4.22 -1.22 9.98
C GLY A 49 -5.22 -2.24 10.51
N ASP A 50 -6.44 -2.27 9.97
CA ASP A 50 -7.51 -3.16 10.41
C ASP A 50 -7.52 -4.46 9.59
N LEU A 51 -6.99 -5.54 10.20
CA LEU A 51 -7.02 -6.87 9.60
C LEU A 51 -8.45 -7.34 9.30
N GLY A 52 -9.44 -6.95 10.10
CA GLY A 52 -10.84 -7.33 9.88
C GLY A 52 -11.42 -6.74 8.61
N VAL A 53 -11.03 -5.51 8.26
CA VAL A 53 -11.40 -4.88 6.97
C VAL A 53 -10.72 -5.61 5.82
N ILE A 54 -9.43 -5.92 5.93
CA ILE A 54 -8.70 -6.66 4.90
C ILE A 54 -9.33 -8.04 4.67
N ASP A 55 -9.52 -8.83 5.74
CA ASP A 55 -10.04 -10.20 5.66
C ASP A 55 -11.42 -10.28 5.01
N ALA A 56 -12.28 -9.28 5.24
CA ALA A 56 -13.59 -9.19 4.61
C ALA A 56 -13.52 -8.96 3.07
N HIS A 57 -12.37 -8.52 2.56
CA HIS A 57 -12.19 -8.12 1.16
C HIS A 57 -11.03 -8.84 0.43
N THR A 58 -10.31 -9.75 1.10
CA THR A 58 -9.16 -10.50 0.56
C THR A 58 -9.40 -11.08 -0.82
N ASP A 59 -10.44 -11.91 -0.99
CA ASP A 59 -10.73 -12.55 -2.28
C ASP A 59 -11.03 -11.52 -3.37
N ALA A 60 -11.72 -10.43 -3.02
CA ALA A 60 -12.06 -9.39 -3.98
C ALA A 60 -10.81 -8.60 -4.42
N LEU A 61 -9.89 -8.31 -3.50
CA LEU A 61 -8.62 -7.64 -3.79
C LEU A 61 -7.74 -8.51 -4.69
N LEU A 62 -7.55 -9.78 -4.33
CA LEU A 62 -6.73 -10.72 -5.09
C LEU A 62 -7.28 -10.94 -6.51
N ASN A 63 -8.58 -11.18 -6.64
CA ASN A 63 -9.23 -11.33 -7.96
C ASN A 63 -9.15 -10.06 -8.81
N ALA A 64 -9.11 -8.89 -8.16
CA ALA A 64 -8.93 -7.62 -8.85
C ALA A 64 -7.47 -7.34 -9.23
N GLY A 65 -6.50 -8.14 -8.78
CA GLY A 65 -5.07 -8.03 -9.08
C GLY A 65 -4.26 -7.21 -8.08
N TYR A 66 -4.80 -6.96 -6.89
CA TYR A 66 -4.12 -6.27 -5.80
C TYR A 66 -3.51 -7.26 -4.81
N GLY A 67 -2.39 -6.88 -4.20
CA GLY A 67 -1.87 -7.47 -2.99
C GLY A 67 -2.42 -6.72 -1.79
N TYR A 68 -2.31 -7.30 -0.60
CA TYR A 68 -2.65 -6.60 0.62
C TYR A 68 -1.65 -6.88 1.74
N SER A 69 -1.53 -5.92 2.65
CA SER A 69 -0.77 -6.09 3.89
C SER A 69 -1.48 -5.38 5.04
N CYS A 70 -1.61 -6.08 6.16
CA CYS A 70 -2.10 -5.48 7.39
C CYS A 70 -0.93 -4.76 8.07
N CYS A 71 -0.88 -3.44 7.94
CA CYS A 71 0.21 -2.63 8.46
C CYS A 71 -0.31 -1.23 8.82
N GLU A 72 -0.18 -0.86 10.10
CA GLU A 72 -0.36 0.51 10.53
C GLU A 72 0.88 1.32 10.17
N GLY A 73 0.67 2.51 9.60
CA GLY A 73 1.76 3.47 9.42
C GLY A 73 2.26 3.98 10.76
N GLY A 74 3.57 3.92 11.00
CA GLY A 74 4.20 4.44 12.21
C GLY A 74 4.39 5.96 12.22
N ASP A 75 5.17 6.47 13.18
CA ASP A 75 5.72 7.83 13.06
C ASP A 75 6.77 7.82 11.94
N TYR A 76 6.71 8.82 11.06
CA TYR A 76 7.57 8.90 9.88
C TYR A 76 9.08 8.98 10.23
N ASN A 77 9.41 9.37 11.47
CA ASN A 77 10.79 9.35 11.98
C ASN A 77 11.45 7.96 11.98
N GLU A 78 10.70 6.88 11.71
CA GLU A 78 11.17 5.49 11.63
C GLU A 78 11.11 4.93 10.19
N ALA A 79 11.56 5.71 9.20
CA ALA A 79 11.48 5.31 7.79
C ALA A 79 12.35 4.07 7.42
N GLU A 80 13.44 3.78 8.13
CA GLU A 80 14.32 2.63 7.80
C GLU A 80 13.64 1.26 7.91
N PRO A 81 12.92 0.92 9.01
CA PRO A 81 12.09 -0.29 9.08
C PRO A 81 11.11 -0.44 7.92
N SER A 82 10.68 0.68 7.33
CA SER A 82 9.75 0.68 6.21
C SER A 82 10.41 0.24 4.91
N LEU A 83 11.72 0.45 4.74
CA LEU A 83 12.45 0.04 3.54
C LEU A 83 12.55 -1.48 3.42
N ASP A 84 12.82 -2.17 4.52
CA ASP A 84 12.90 -3.64 4.52
C ASP A 84 11.54 -4.26 4.21
N MET A 85 10.47 -3.73 4.80
CA MET A 85 9.10 -4.13 4.46
C MET A 85 8.78 -3.88 2.97
N LEU A 86 9.18 -2.73 2.41
CA LEU A 86 8.98 -2.44 0.98
C LEU A 86 9.80 -3.36 0.07
N ARG A 87 10.99 -3.81 0.52
CA ARG A 87 11.79 -4.81 -0.20
C ARG A 87 11.10 -6.17 -0.20
N ASP A 88 10.51 -6.57 0.93
CA ASP A 88 9.75 -7.83 1.04
C ASP A 88 8.51 -7.84 0.15
N TRP A 89 7.88 -6.69 -0.09
CA TRP A 89 6.76 -6.59 -1.03
C TRP A 89 7.17 -6.68 -2.49
N GLU A 90 8.46 -6.49 -2.79
CA GLU A 90 9.03 -6.48 -4.15
C GLU A 90 8.44 -5.38 -5.06
N TRP A 91 9.18 -5.04 -6.12
CA TRP A 91 8.74 -4.07 -7.12
C TRP A 91 7.88 -4.74 -8.19
N SER A 92 6.69 -4.20 -8.44
CA SER A 92 5.73 -4.76 -9.41
C SER A 92 5.40 -3.84 -10.59
N SER A 93 5.97 -2.63 -10.62
CA SER A 93 5.72 -1.67 -11.69
C SER A 93 6.63 -1.88 -12.91
N GLU A 94 6.11 -1.57 -14.10
CA GLU A 94 6.92 -1.48 -15.33
C GLU A 94 7.87 -0.28 -15.35
N THR A 95 7.67 0.68 -14.44
CA THR A 95 8.58 1.81 -14.27
C THR A 95 9.92 1.37 -13.68
N ALA A 96 10.96 2.18 -13.87
CA ALA A 96 12.29 1.88 -13.36
C ALA A 96 12.28 1.69 -11.83
N LYS A 97 12.78 0.53 -11.39
CA LYS A 97 12.95 0.22 -9.97
C LYS A 97 13.89 1.23 -9.30
N PRO A 98 13.56 1.79 -8.12
CA PRO A 98 14.44 2.70 -7.41
C PRO A 98 15.75 2.04 -6.98
N VAL A 99 16.85 2.81 -6.92
CA VAL A 99 18.20 2.29 -6.62
C VAL A 99 18.39 1.77 -5.19
N TRP A 100 17.50 2.14 -4.27
CA TRP A 100 17.55 1.74 -2.86
C TRP A 100 16.86 0.40 -2.58
N LEU A 101 16.16 -0.14 -3.58
CA LEU A 101 15.42 -1.39 -3.55
C LEU A 101 16.20 -2.49 -4.30
#